data_AF-X6DKD8-F1
#
_entry.id   AF-X6DKD8-F1
#
_cell.length_a   1.000
_cell.length_b   1.000
_cell.length_c   1.000
_cell.angle_alpha   90.00
_cell.angle_beta   90.00
_cell.angle_gamma   90.00
#
_symmetry.space_group_name_H-M   'P 1'
#
loop_
_entity.id
_entity.type
_entity.pdbx_description
1 polymer ?
#
loop_
_entity_poly.entity_id
_entity_poly.type
_entity_poly.pdbx_seq_one_letter_code
_entity_poly.pdbx_strand_id
1 'polypeptide(L)'
;MAHHDLAGGDFLAGRGLLDMKAGLAAGLSVCADFAGEAKPSGNLLFIAVPDEENNSAGARKAARMLPEICEERDLDLIAAINLDAIADDGDGSKGRVIALGTVGKLLPTAFVVGVPTHSGFPLNGLNAAAIAAAIAARLEWAPELTEEGGSAPGTPPSLLGIRDGKTGYDVTTPRVAYASFNVLSYRRTPTEVLDRFDKLCAEAASRLLQELQSRVSATTGQVDTARSVPVHRYETLIERLGQPERAQLEAVAASIAAGDLALPEKCRLITEQAWELSRLTGPAIVTGFGSIPYLPTNLSELPAAARLRAAAVTVAAEAMARHGSAVGCTDYFAGISDMSFLGEAEESSLDIVARNTPAWKDSVRWPPRRALANIPTINIGPWGRDYHTPLERLHVGYAFEVLPQLVRDICRKLLG
;
A
#
# COMPACT_ATOMS: atom_id res chain seq x y z
N MET A 1 -5.65 -29.69 10.09
CA MET A 1 -6.02 -28.65 11.06
C MET A 1 -7.43 -28.13 10.82
N ALA A 2 -7.76 -27.59 9.63
CA ALA A 2 -9.11 -27.08 9.33
C ALA A 2 -10.27 -28.06 9.64
N HIS A 3 -10.15 -29.34 9.29
CA HIS A 3 -11.17 -30.35 9.63
C HIS A 3 -11.44 -30.45 11.14
N HIS A 4 -10.40 -30.36 11.98
CA HIS A 4 -10.54 -30.41 13.43
C HIS A 4 -11.23 -29.14 13.96
N ASP A 5 -10.80 -27.97 13.48
CA ASP A 5 -11.39 -26.68 13.87
C ASP A 5 -12.89 -26.61 13.55
N LEU A 6 -13.30 -27.09 12.37
CA LEU A 6 -14.69 -27.09 11.93
C LEU A 6 -15.55 -28.15 12.64
N ALA A 7 -14.95 -29.24 13.12
CA ALA A 7 -15.65 -30.24 13.92
C ALA A 7 -15.87 -29.77 15.36
N GLY A 8 -15.03 -28.86 15.87
CA GLY A 8 -15.05 -28.39 17.26
C GLY A 8 -16.09 -27.31 17.57
N GLY A 9 -16.66 -26.64 16.56
CA GLY A 9 -17.69 -25.60 16.73
C GLY A 9 -17.16 -24.22 17.13
N ASP A 10 -15.91 -24.13 17.60
CA ASP A 10 -15.26 -22.85 17.95
C ASP A 10 -14.94 -21.99 16.72
N PHE A 11 -14.90 -22.59 15.52
CA PHE A 11 -14.59 -21.92 14.28
C PHE A 11 -15.75 -21.99 13.27
N LEU A 12 -16.09 -20.83 12.70
CA LEU A 12 -17.07 -20.69 11.63
C LEU A 12 -16.37 -20.47 10.29
N ALA A 13 -16.53 -21.38 9.34
CA ALA A 13 -16.02 -21.21 7.98
C ALA A 13 -16.84 -20.19 7.18
N GLY A 14 -16.14 -19.36 6.40
CA GLY A 14 -16.77 -18.45 5.45
C GLY A 14 -15.83 -17.37 4.96
N ARG A 15 -15.85 -17.10 3.65
CA ARG A 15 -15.05 -16.05 3.03
C ARG A 15 -15.54 -14.66 3.41
N GLY A 16 -14.62 -13.82 3.86
CA GLY A 16 -14.89 -12.45 4.29
C GLY A 16 -15.54 -12.36 5.67
N LEU A 17 -15.52 -13.44 6.45
CA LEU A 17 -15.89 -13.38 7.86
C LEU A 17 -14.81 -12.61 8.63
N LEU A 18 -13.53 -12.88 8.33
CA LEU A 18 -12.42 -12.15 8.93
C LEU A 18 -12.24 -10.77 8.31
N ASP A 19 -12.30 -10.67 6.97
CA ASP A 19 -12.08 -9.43 6.23
C ASP A 19 -13.33 -8.96 5.47
N MET A 20 -14.12 -8.03 6.02
CA MET A 20 -14.10 -7.60 7.42
C MET A 20 -15.49 -7.71 8.08
N LYS A 21 -16.35 -8.61 7.57
CA LYS A 21 -17.79 -8.62 7.93
C LYS A 21 -18.05 -8.87 9.42
N ALA A 22 -17.26 -9.72 10.09
CA ALA A 22 -17.44 -9.91 11.54
C ALA A 22 -16.99 -8.68 12.34
N GLY A 23 -15.97 -7.96 11.86
CA GLY A 23 -15.59 -6.64 12.40
C GLY A 23 -16.74 -5.65 12.29
N LEU A 24 -17.31 -5.49 11.08
CA LEU A 24 -18.49 -4.63 10.86
C LEU A 24 -19.68 -5.01 11.75
N ALA A 25 -19.95 -6.31 11.89
CA ALA A 25 -21.01 -6.80 12.77
C ALA A 25 -20.76 -6.44 14.25
N ALA A 26 -19.52 -6.57 14.73
CA ALA A 26 -19.14 -6.15 16.08
C ALA A 26 -19.34 -4.64 16.28
N GLY A 27 -18.89 -3.80 15.32
CA GLY A 27 -19.09 -2.35 15.37
C GLY A 27 -20.56 -1.94 15.39
N LEU A 28 -21.39 -2.58 14.54
CA LEU A 28 -22.84 -2.36 14.53
C LEU A 28 -23.51 -2.77 15.85
N SER A 29 -23.09 -3.89 16.44
CA SER A 29 -23.59 -4.33 17.75
C SER A 29 -23.31 -3.29 18.84
N VAL A 30 -22.11 -2.71 18.87
CA VAL A 30 -21.77 -1.65 19.83
C VAL A 30 -22.60 -0.39 19.58
N CYS A 31 -22.84 -0.03 18.32
CA CYS A 31 -23.72 1.10 17.99
C CYS A 31 -25.15 0.87 18.50
N ALA A 32 -25.69 -0.34 18.32
CA ALA A 32 -27.02 -0.70 18.80
C ALA A 32 -27.09 -0.65 20.34
N ASP A 33 -26.06 -1.14 21.03
CA ASP A 33 -25.96 -1.08 22.49
C ASP A 33 -25.98 0.36 22.99
N PHE A 34 -25.17 1.25 22.42
CA PHE A 34 -25.12 2.67 22.78
C PHE A 34 -26.45 3.39 22.48
N ALA A 35 -27.10 3.09 21.37
CA ALA A 35 -28.39 3.67 21.01
C ALA A 35 -29.52 3.27 21.98
N GLY A 36 -29.39 2.12 22.65
CA GLY A 36 -30.32 1.67 23.68
C GLY A 36 -30.06 2.27 25.08
N GLU A 37 -28.95 2.98 25.30
CA GLU A 37 -28.64 3.58 26.60
C GLU A 37 -29.51 4.82 26.87
N ALA A 38 -30.05 4.94 28.09
CA ALA A 38 -30.94 6.05 28.44
C ALA A 38 -30.23 7.43 28.45
N LYS A 39 -28.90 7.44 28.68
CA LYS A 39 -28.04 8.63 28.70
C LYS A 39 -26.64 8.25 28.21
N PRO A 40 -26.42 8.11 26.88
CA PRO A 40 -25.11 7.79 26.35
C PRO A 40 -24.13 8.94 26.63
N SER A 41 -22.88 8.61 26.92
CA SER A 41 -21.82 9.61 27.21
C SER A 41 -21.32 10.33 25.95
N GLY A 42 -21.75 9.92 24.77
CA GLY A 42 -21.41 10.56 23.50
C GLY A 42 -22.06 9.88 22.30
N ASN A 43 -21.53 10.17 21.11
CA ASN A 43 -22.06 9.67 19.84
C ASN A 43 -21.11 8.65 19.20
N LEU A 44 -21.67 7.67 18.50
CA LEU A 44 -20.93 6.76 17.63
C LEU A 44 -21.36 6.98 16.18
N LEU A 45 -20.38 7.13 15.29
CA LEU A 45 -20.59 7.19 13.84
C LEU A 45 -20.06 5.89 13.22
N PHE A 46 -20.95 5.11 12.60
CA PHE A 46 -20.57 3.90 11.88
C PHE A 46 -20.40 4.19 10.39
N ILE A 47 -19.26 3.78 9.82
CA ILE A 47 -18.94 3.95 8.40
C ILE A 47 -18.55 2.58 7.84
N ALA A 48 -19.24 2.16 6.78
CA ALA A 48 -18.87 0.99 6.00
C ALA A 48 -18.61 1.43 4.56
N VAL A 49 -17.46 1.00 4.02
CA VAL A 49 -16.95 1.45 2.73
C VAL A 49 -16.59 0.26 1.84
N PRO A 50 -16.80 0.37 0.51
CA PRO A 50 -16.36 -0.65 -0.43
C PRO A 50 -14.93 -0.35 -0.95
N ASP A 51 -14.38 -1.34 -1.66
CA ASP A 51 -13.20 -1.21 -2.54
C ASP A 51 -11.83 -1.02 -1.84
N GLU A 52 -11.70 -1.37 -0.55
CA GLU A 52 -10.43 -1.33 0.20
C GLU A 52 -9.28 -2.02 -0.57
N GLU A 53 -9.52 -3.27 -0.99
CA GLU A 53 -8.55 -4.19 -1.63
C GLU A 53 -8.03 -3.76 -3.00
N ASN A 54 -8.51 -2.64 -3.53
CA ASN A 54 -8.20 -2.17 -4.88
C ASN A 54 -7.73 -0.71 -4.86
N ASN A 55 -8.66 0.25 -4.82
CA ASN A 55 -8.32 1.68 -4.85
C ASN A 55 -8.85 2.45 -3.63
N SER A 56 -9.40 1.76 -2.64
CA SER A 56 -10.07 2.31 -1.46
C SER A 56 -10.98 3.50 -1.82
N ALA A 57 -11.79 3.35 -2.88
CA ALA A 57 -12.64 4.43 -3.35
C ALA A 57 -13.61 4.90 -2.25
N GLY A 58 -14.10 3.96 -1.42
CA GLY A 58 -14.99 4.23 -0.31
C GLY A 58 -14.35 5.06 0.80
N ALA A 59 -13.23 4.63 1.40
CA ALA A 59 -12.61 5.36 2.50
C ALA A 59 -12.05 6.71 2.06
N ARG A 60 -11.48 6.79 0.87
CA ARG A 60 -11.06 8.09 0.29
C ARG A 60 -12.23 9.05 0.12
N LYS A 61 -13.42 8.56 -0.24
CA LYS A 61 -14.62 9.40 -0.30
C LYS A 61 -15.12 9.77 1.09
N ALA A 62 -15.11 8.84 2.03
CA ALA A 62 -15.51 9.07 3.42
C ALA A 62 -14.63 10.13 4.09
N ALA A 63 -13.30 10.00 4.02
CA ALA A 63 -12.34 10.95 4.57
C ALA A 63 -12.61 12.40 4.10
N ARG A 64 -13.01 12.55 2.83
CA ARG A 64 -13.36 13.86 2.25
C ARG A 64 -14.71 14.41 2.69
N MET A 65 -15.68 13.54 2.99
CA MET A 65 -17.02 13.95 3.41
C MET A 65 -17.11 14.22 4.91
N LEU A 66 -16.24 13.59 5.70
CA LEU A 66 -16.26 13.72 7.16
C LEU A 66 -16.24 15.18 7.66
N PRO A 67 -15.39 16.09 7.14
CA PRO A 67 -15.42 17.49 7.57
C PRO A 67 -16.78 18.16 7.38
N GLU A 68 -17.43 17.96 6.23
CA GLU A 68 -18.75 18.53 5.94
C GLU A 68 -19.82 17.93 6.88
N ILE A 69 -19.76 16.62 7.12
CA ILE A 69 -20.67 15.95 8.07
C ILE A 69 -20.48 16.47 9.49
N CYS A 70 -19.24 16.69 9.92
CA CYS A 70 -18.94 17.23 11.24
C CYS A 70 -19.46 18.65 11.41
N GLU A 71 -19.25 19.51 10.40
CA GLU A 71 -19.77 20.88 10.39
C GLU A 71 -21.31 20.91 10.40
N GLU A 72 -21.98 20.09 9.60
CA GLU A 72 -23.45 20.04 9.51
C GLU A 72 -24.13 19.49 10.78
N ARG A 73 -23.46 18.60 11.50
CA ARG A 73 -24.02 17.86 12.64
C ARG A 73 -23.44 18.29 13.98
N ASP A 74 -22.58 19.30 14.00
CA ASP A 74 -21.86 19.77 15.19
C ASP A 74 -21.14 18.61 15.93
N LEU A 75 -20.39 17.81 15.16
CA LEU A 75 -19.65 16.66 15.67
C LEU A 75 -18.16 16.98 15.83
N ASP A 76 -17.61 16.58 16.97
CA ASP A 76 -16.17 16.55 17.22
C ASP A 76 -15.68 15.10 17.18
N LEU A 77 -14.98 14.71 16.10
CA LEU A 77 -14.45 13.37 15.95
C LEU A 77 -13.11 13.24 16.68
N ILE A 78 -13.16 12.64 17.87
CA ILE A 78 -11.99 12.50 18.74
C ILE A 78 -11.13 11.27 18.45
N ALA A 79 -11.70 10.24 17.81
CA ALA A 79 -11.02 8.98 17.49
C ALA A 79 -11.81 8.17 16.45
N ALA A 80 -11.12 7.28 15.75
CA ALA A 80 -11.72 6.23 14.93
C ALA A 80 -11.16 4.84 15.32
N ILE A 81 -11.98 3.82 15.12
CA ILE A 81 -11.62 2.42 15.36
C ILE A 81 -11.88 1.66 14.06
N ASN A 82 -10.81 1.25 13.38
CA ASN A 82 -10.86 0.35 12.25
C ASN A 82 -11.04 -1.09 12.73
N LEU A 83 -11.78 -1.91 11.98
CA LEU A 83 -12.27 -3.20 12.45
C LEU A 83 -11.72 -4.40 11.66
N ASP A 84 -10.51 -4.27 11.10
CA ASP A 84 -9.87 -5.28 10.26
C ASP A 84 -9.20 -6.39 11.09
N ALA A 85 -9.27 -7.61 10.56
CA ALA A 85 -8.56 -8.75 11.13
C ALA A 85 -7.06 -8.70 10.84
N ILE A 86 -6.27 -9.22 11.77
CA ILE A 86 -4.83 -9.45 11.57
C ILE A 86 -4.61 -10.93 11.32
N ALA A 87 -3.83 -11.24 10.27
CA ALA A 87 -3.49 -12.62 9.94
C ALA A 87 -2.70 -13.30 11.06
N ASP A 88 -3.26 -14.40 11.59
CA ASP A 88 -2.60 -15.25 12.60
C ASP A 88 -3.15 -16.68 12.53
N ASP A 89 -2.43 -17.56 11.83
CA ASP A 89 -2.77 -18.98 11.72
C ASP A 89 -2.52 -19.78 13.03
N GLY A 90 -1.96 -19.14 14.05
CA GLY A 90 -1.62 -19.73 15.33
C GLY A 90 -2.80 -19.85 16.30
N ASP A 91 -2.55 -19.43 17.53
CA ASP A 91 -3.48 -19.50 18.66
C ASP A 91 -4.16 -18.16 18.98
N GLY A 92 -3.99 -17.17 18.10
CA GLY A 92 -4.54 -15.83 18.28
C GLY A 92 -3.65 -14.91 19.10
N SER A 93 -2.46 -15.32 19.52
CA SER A 93 -1.51 -14.45 20.23
C SER A 93 -1.03 -13.26 19.39
N LYS A 94 -1.08 -13.35 18.06
CA LYS A 94 -0.73 -12.26 17.12
C LYS A 94 -1.95 -11.64 16.47
N GLY A 95 -3.06 -12.37 16.37
CA GLY A 95 -4.29 -11.89 15.74
C GLY A 95 -5.25 -11.16 16.68
N ARG A 96 -5.21 -11.46 17.99
CA ARG A 96 -6.02 -10.77 19.01
C ARG A 96 -5.26 -9.58 19.58
N VAL A 97 -5.09 -8.55 18.77
CA VAL A 97 -4.32 -7.36 19.15
C VAL A 97 -5.02 -6.08 18.74
N ILE A 98 -4.72 -5.01 19.47
CA ILE A 98 -5.05 -3.64 19.08
C ILE A 98 -3.81 -3.03 18.43
N ALA A 99 -3.92 -2.65 17.16
CA ALA A 99 -2.85 -1.94 16.47
C ALA A 99 -3.00 -0.43 16.66
N LEU A 100 -1.92 0.23 17.08
CA LEU A 100 -1.90 1.68 17.36
C LEU A 100 -1.55 2.53 16.13
N GLY A 101 -1.50 1.91 14.96
CA GLY A 101 -1.12 2.50 13.70
C GLY A 101 -1.26 1.48 12.58
N THR A 102 -0.95 1.88 11.35
CA THR A 102 -0.88 0.98 10.20
C THR A 102 0.41 1.19 9.42
N VAL A 103 0.89 0.13 8.78
CA VAL A 103 1.92 0.27 7.75
C VAL A 103 1.39 1.07 6.56
N GLY A 104 2.28 1.82 5.94
CA GLY A 104 2.08 2.40 4.63
C GLY A 104 2.42 1.40 3.54
N LYS A 105 1.91 1.66 2.34
CA LYS A 105 2.22 0.94 1.12
C LYS A 105 2.39 1.90 -0.04
N LEU A 106 3.51 1.74 -0.73
CA LEU A 106 3.79 2.38 -2.01
C LEU A 106 3.97 1.30 -3.07
N LEU A 107 3.74 1.68 -4.33
CA LEU A 107 4.03 0.81 -5.47
C LEU A 107 5.09 1.45 -6.37
N PRO A 108 6.39 1.47 -5.98
CA PRO A 108 7.46 1.90 -6.87
C PRO A 108 7.52 1.06 -8.14
N THR A 109 7.85 1.70 -9.26
CA THR A 109 7.90 1.07 -10.58
C THR A 109 9.12 1.50 -11.35
N ALA A 110 9.63 0.61 -12.19
CA ALA A 110 10.74 0.85 -13.09
C ALA A 110 10.29 0.59 -14.53
N PHE A 111 10.14 1.66 -15.32
CA PHE A 111 9.97 1.59 -16.76
C PHE A 111 11.34 1.66 -17.42
N VAL A 112 11.76 0.56 -18.02
CA VAL A 112 13.10 0.38 -18.57
C VAL A 112 13.05 0.58 -20.08
N VAL A 113 13.97 1.38 -20.59
CA VAL A 113 14.18 1.59 -22.03
C VAL A 113 15.54 1.01 -22.41
N GLY A 114 15.53 0.07 -23.34
CA GLY A 114 16.71 -0.57 -23.90
C GLY A 114 17.15 0.05 -25.23
N VAL A 115 18.05 -0.65 -25.90
CA VAL A 115 18.46 -0.40 -27.28
C VAL A 115 18.13 -1.67 -28.08
N PRO A 116 16.99 -1.71 -28.79
CA PRO A 116 16.54 -2.92 -29.47
C PRO A 116 17.47 -3.29 -30.64
N THR A 117 17.72 -4.59 -30.82
CA THR A 117 18.54 -5.13 -31.91
C THR A 117 17.99 -6.46 -32.38
N HIS A 118 18.25 -6.83 -33.62
CA HIS A 118 17.97 -8.17 -34.12
C HIS A 118 18.73 -9.22 -33.30
N SER A 119 18.10 -10.34 -32.93
CA SER A 119 18.68 -11.36 -32.04
C SER A 119 19.99 -11.98 -32.55
N GLY A 120 20.21 -11.96 -33.87
CA GLY A 120 21.50 -12.35 -34.48
C GLY A 120 22.65 -11.37 -34.24
N PHE A 121 22.37 -10.15 -33.76
CA PHE A 121 23.38 -9.12 -33.44
C PHE A 121 23.15 -8.53 -32.03
N PRO A 122 23.18 -9.37 -30.97
CA PRO A 122 22.77 -8.96 -29.63
C PRO A 122 23.71 -7.90 -29.02
N LEU A 123 24.97 -7.84 -29.49
CA LEU A 123 25.98 -6.91 -29.01
C LEU A 123 25.78 -5.46 -29.51
N ASN A 124 24.89 -5.23 -30.49
CA ASN A 124 24.60 -3.90 -31.02
C ASN A 124 23.63 -3.10 -30.16
N GLY A 125 23.10 -3.69 -29.08
CA GLY A 125 22.05 -3.11 -28.27
C GLY A 125 22.12 -3.56 -26.82
N LEU A 126 21.08 -3.17 -26.07
CA LEU A 126 20.93 -3.50 -24.66
C LEU A 126 19.47 -3.88 -24.42
N ASN A 127 19.24 -5.15 -24.06
CA ASN A 127 17.90 -5.68 -23.93
C ASN A 127 17.20 -5.12 -22.67
N ALA A 128 16.06 -4.43 -22.85
CA ALA A 128 15.29 -3.86 -21.74
C ALA A 128 14.82 -4.93 -20.74
N ALA A 129 14.46 -6.12 -21.23
CA ALA A 129 14.03 -7.22 -20.37
C ALA A 129 15.17 -7.74 -19.47
N ALA A 130 16.43 -7.71 -19.95
CA ALA A 130 17.57 -8.11 -19.14
C ALA A 130 17.85 -7.12 -17.99
N ILE A 131 17.75 -5.81 -18.27
CA ILE A 131 17.86 -4.76 -17.24
C ILE A 131 16.73 -4.89 -16.22
N ALA A 132 15.49 -5.06 -16.67
CA ALA A 132 14.34 -5.24 -15.78
C ALA A 132 14.49 -6.50 -14.90
N ALA A 133 15.00 -7.60 -15.45
CA ALA A 133 15.27 -8.82 -14.69
C ALA A 133 16.36 -8.60 -13.62
N ALA A 134 17.42 -7.84 -13.93
CA ALA A 134 18.46 -7.50 -12.96
C ALA A 134 17.91 -6.61 -11.83
N ILE A 135 17.06 -5.64 -12.15
CA ILE A 135 16.33 -4.80 -11.19
C ILE A 135 15.45 -5.68 -10.30
N ALA A 136 14.62 -6.55 -10.89
CA ALA A 136 13.76 -7.48 -10.14
C ALA A 136 14.56 -8.34 -9.17
N ALA A 137 15.65 -8.97 -9.62
CA ALA A 137 16.50 -9.80 -8.76
C ALA A 137 17.19 -9.01 -7.64
N ARG A 138 17.52 -7.73 -7.87
CA ARG A 138 18.16 -6.87 -6.87
C ARG A 138 17.17 -6.36 -5.82
N LEU A 139 15.93 -6.10 -6.22
CA LEU A 139 14.91 -5.48 -5.37
C LEU A 139 14.03 -6.50 -4.63
N GLU A 140 13.87 -7.73 -5.13
CA GLU A 140 13.15 -8.76 -4.38
C GLU A 140 13.82 -8.96 -3.02
N TRP A 141 13.04 -8.73 -1.96
CA TRP A 141 13.46 -8.75 -0.57
C TRP A 141 14.66 -7.86 -0.20
N ALA A 142 14.89 -6.77 -0.93
CA ALA A 142 16.01 -5.87 -0.67
C ALA A 142 15.95 -5.24 0.74
N PRO A 143 16.93 -5.50 1.61
CA PRO A 143 16.95 -4.98 2.98
C PRO A 143 17.02 -3.45 3.04
N GLU A 144 17.54 -2.80 2.00
CA GLU A 144 17.60 -1.34 1.93
C GLU A 144 16.22 -0.70 1.81
N LEU A 145 15.22 -1.44 1.31
CA LEU A 145 13.82 -1.02 1.24
C LEU A 145 12.97 -1.59 2.39
N THR A 146 13.48 -2.59 3.12
CA THR A 146 12.87 -3.08 4.35
C THR A 146 13.08 -2.07 5.48
N GLU A 147 12.00 -1.67 6.15
CA GLU A 147 12.05 -0.80 7.33
C GLU A 147 11.69 -1.61 8.58
N GLU A 148 12.48 -1.50 9.64
CA GLU A 148 12.15 -2.12 10.91
C GLU A 148 11.10 -1.28 11.67
N GLY A 149 9.96 -1.90 11.98
CA GLY A 149 8.81 -1.24 12.62
C GLY A 149 8.88 -1.20 14.15
N GLY A 150 10.07 -1.31 14.75
CA GLY A 150 10.23 -1.41 16.20
C GLY A 150 9.88 -2.80 16.74
N SER A 151 8.61 -3.03 17.12
CA SER A 151 8.16 -4.27 17.78
C SER A 151 8.00 -5.49 16.85
N ALA A 152 8.05 -5.30 15.53
CA ALA A 152 7.95 -6.34 14.54
C ALA A 152 9.05 -6.23 13.47
N PRO A 153 9.51 -7.37 12.90
CA PRO A 153 10.42 -7.35 11.76
C PRO A 153 9.76 -6.66 10.57
N GLY A 154 10.55 -5.89 9.82
CA GLY A 154 10.08 -5.25 8.60
C GLY A 154 9.65 -6.26 7.54
N THR A 155 8.61 -5.92 6.78
CA THR A 155 8.23 -6.70 5.61
C THR A 155 9.07 -6.25 4.42
N PRO A 156 9.83 -7.15 3.78
CA PRO A 156 10.71 -6.76 2.70
C PRO A 156 9.91 -6.53 1.40
N PRO A 157 10.44 -5.77 0.44
CA PRO A 157 9.73 -5.48 -0.80
C PRO A 157 9.49 -6.74 -1.64
N SER A 158 8.39 -6.77 -2.39
CA SER A 158 8.05 -7.91 -3.27
C SER A 158 7.73 -7.45 -4.68
N LEU A 159 8.26 -8.15 -5.67
CA LEU A 159 7.94 -7.97 -7.08
C LEU A 159 6.51 -8.43 -7.34
N LEU A 160 5.65 -7.49 -7.75
CA LEU A 160 4.26 -7.81 -8.11
C LEU A 160 4.09 -8.14 -9.59
N GLY A 161 5.02 -7.67 -10.43
CA GLY A 161 4.95 -7.92 -11.87
C GLY A 161 6.19 -7.45 -12.59
N ILE A 162 6.58 -8.22 -13.60
CA ILE A 162 7.63 -7.89 -14.57
C ILE A 162 7.19 -8.36 -15.95
N ARG A 163 7.33 -7.50 -16.96
CA ARG A 163 7.05 -7.87 -18.35
C ARG A 163 7.76 -6.95 -19.33
N ASP A 164 8.00 -7.46 -20.53
CA ASP A 164 8.47 -6.64 -21.64
C ASP A 164 7.31 -5.96 -22.39
N GLY A 165 7.64 -4.99 -23.25
CA GLY A 165 6.66 -4.23 -24.03
C GLY A 165 6.23 -4.85 -25.35
N LYS A 166 6.66 -6.08 -25.70
CA LYS A 166 6.27 -6.71 -26.96
C LYS A 166 4.82 -7.18 -26.87
N THR A 167 4.03 -6.83 -27.88
CA THR A 167 2.65 -7.30 -28.04
C THR A 167 2.54 -8.56 -28.88
N GLY A 168 3.64 -9.00 -29.50
CA GLY A 168 3.72 -10.17 -30.34
C GLY A 168 5.16 -10.64 -30.54
N TYR A 169 5.31 -11.78 -31.21
CA TYR A 169 6.63 -12.35 -31.49
C TYR A 169 7.28 -11.65 -32.69
N ASP A 170 8.54 -11.27 -32.50
CA ASP A 170 9.51 -11.00 -33.55
C ASP A 170 10.93 -11.30 -33.01
N VAL A 171 11.92 -11.30 -33.88
CA VAL A 171 13.32 -11.63 -33.55
C VAL A 171 14.13 -10.48 -32.93
N THR A 172 13.53 -9.31 -32.73
CA THR A 172 14.18 -8.12 -32.14
C THR A 172 14.09 -8.16 -30.61
N THR A 173 15.16 -7.77 -29.92
CA THR A 173 15.15 -7.67 -28.46
C THR A 173 14.14 -6.60 -27.98
N PRO A 174 13.48 -6.80 -26.83
CA PRO A 174 12.54 -5.83 -26.31
C PRO A 174 13.12 -4.42 -26.16
N ARG A 175 12.38 -3.44 -26.68
CA ARG A 175 12.69 -2.02 -26.57
C ARG A 175 12.42 -1.49 -25.17
N VAL A 176 11.34 -1.94 -24.53
CA VAL A 176 10.93 -1.50 -23.20
C VAL A 176 10.55 -2.68 -22.32
N ALA A 177 10.62 -2.50 -21.01
CA ALA A 177 10.12 -3.42 -20.00
C ALA A 177 9.61 -2.64 -18.78
N TYR A 178 8.75 -3.27 -17.98
CA TYR A 178 8.14 -2.64 -16.81
C TYR A 178 8.13 -3.60 -15.63
N ALA A 179 8.53 -3.09 -14.46
CA ALA A 179 8.46 -3.82 -13.20
C ALA A 179 7.79 -2.97 -12.13
N SER A 180 7.01 -3.61 -11.25
CA SER A 180 6.32 -2.96 -10.12
C SER A 180 6.55 -3.73 -8.83
N PHE A 181 6.81 -3.00 -7.75
CA PHE A 181 7.18 -3.57 -6.46
C PHE A 181 6.25 -3.07 -5.36
N ASN A 182 5.80 -3.98 -4.49
CA ASN A 182 5.16 -3.62 -3.24
C ASN A 182 6.24 -3.24 -2.24
N VAL A 183 6.16 -2.03 -1.67
CA VAL A 183 7.05 -1.59 -0.59
C VAL A 183 6.21 -1.12 0.57
N LEU A 184 6.33 -1.81 1.70
CA LEU A 184 5.70 -1.40 2.96
C LEU A 184 6.65 -0.49 3.74
N SER A 185 6.09 0.52 4.41
CA SER A 185 6.82 1.43 5.27
C SER A 185 6.11 1.64 6.61
N TYR A 186 6.87 1.99 7.63
CA TYR A 186 6.36 2.30 8.97
C TYR A 186 6.46 3.79 9.25
N ARG A 187 7.61 4.39 8.95
CA ARG A 187 7.89 5.81 9.17
C ARG A 187 8.60 6.47 7.98
N ARG A 188 9.20 5.70 7.07
CA ARG A 188 9.82 6.24 5.86
C ARG A 188 8.81 7.02 5.03
N THR A 189 9.23 8.22 4.65
CA THR A 189 8.50 9.06 3.70
C THR A 189 8.56 8.47 2.29
N PRO A 190 7.59 8.81 1.41
CA PRO A 190 7.66 8.39 0.02
C PRO A 190 8.91 8.86 -0.73
N THR A 191 9.47 10.01 -0.34
CA THR A 191 10.76 10.51 -0.87
C THR A 191 11.90 9.55 -0.53
N GLU A 192 12.02 9.13 0.73
CA GLU A 192 13.09 8.20 1.15
C GLU A 192 12.96 6.84 0.48
N VAL A 193 11.72 6.35 0.30
CA VAL A 193 11.46 5.10 -0.42
C VAL A 193 11.90 5.22 -1.88
N LEU A 194 11.51 6.30 -2.57
CA LEU A 194 11.87 6.50 -3.98
C LEU A 194 13.38 6.74 -4.16
N ASP A 195 14.04 7.51 -3.28
CA ASP A 195 15.50 7.71 -3.28
C ASP A 195 16.26 6.38 -3.20
N ARG A 196 15.82 5.47 -2.32
CA ARG A 196 16.40 4.14 -2.17
C ARG A 196 16.13 3.28 -3.39
N PHE A 197 14.90 3.29 -3.90
CA PHE A 197 14.51 2.57 -5.10
C PHE A 197 15.35 2.98 -6.31
N ASP A 198 15.56 4.28 -6.51
CA ASP A 198 16.37 4.84 -7.60
C ASP A 198 17.83 4.35 -7.53
N LYS A 199 18.43 4.39 -6.33
CA LYS A 199 19.79 3.89 -6.09
C LYS A 199 19.92 2.41 -6.42
N LEU A 200 18.97 1.59 -5.95
CA LEU A 200 18.97 0.15 -6.22
C LEU A 200 18.82 -0.17 -7.71
N CYS A 201 17.98 0.59 -8.43
CA CYS A 201 17.85 0.47 -9.88
C CYS A 201 19.17 0.80 -10.60
N ALA A 202 19.84 1.89 -10.20
CA ALA A 202 21.13 2.29 -10.77
C ALA A 202 22.22 1.25 -10.49
N GLU A 203 22.28 0.71 -9.27
CA GLU A 203 23.19 -0.37 -8.90
C GLU A 203 22.95 -1.63 -9.74
N ALA A 204 21.70 -2.08 -9.85
CA ALA A 204 21.35 -3.28 -10.61
C ALA A 204 21.76 -3.16 -12.08
N ALA A 205 21.45 -2.02 -12.71
CA ALA A 205 21.82 -1.77 -14.10
C ALA A 205 23.34 -1.71 -14.28
N SER A 206 24.06 -1.06 -13.37
CA SER A 206 25.52 -0.97 -13.41
C SER A 206 26.21 -2.33 -13.27
N ARG A 207 25.73 -3.18 -12.36
CA ARG A 207 26.24 -4.55 -12.19
C ARG A 207 25.98 -5.39 -13.43
N LEU A 208 24.77 -5.34 -13.99
CA LEU A 208 24.45 -6.05 -15.24
C LEU A 208 25.36 -5.62 -16.38
N LEU A 209 25.60 -4.32 -16.56
CA LEU A 209 26.50 -3.82 -17.60
C LEU A 209 27.91 -4.37 -17.44
N GLN A 210 28.45 -4.38 -16.22
CA GLN A 210 29.77 -4.93 -15.92
C GLN A 210 29.83 -6.43 -16.25
N GLU A 211 28.80 -7.19 -15.87
CA GLU A 211 28.70 -8.61 -16.21
C GLU A 211 28.66 -8.84 -17.73
N LEU A 212 27.80 -8.12 -18.45
CA LEU A 212 27.71 -8.23 -19.92
C LEU A 212 29.04 -7.86 -20.59
N GLN A 213 29.72 -6.82 -20.11
CA GLN A 213 31.03 -6.40 -20.63
C GLN A 213 32.10 -7.47 -20.37
N SER A 214 32.08 -8.14 -19.22
CA SER A 214 33.00 -9.25 -18.93
C SER A 214 32.77 -10.44 -19.87
N ARG A 215 31.52 -10.77 -20.20
CA ARG A 215 31.16 -11.84 -21.14
C ARG A 215 31.67 -11.53 -22.55
N VAL A 216 31.55 -10.28 -22.99
CA VAL A 216 32.07 -9.83 -24.29
C VAL A 216 33.59 -9.87 -24.30
N SER A 217 34.24 -9.27 -23.31
CA SER A 217 35.71 -9.22 -23.20
C SER A 217 36.34 -10.62 -23.23
N ALA A 218 35.73 -11.59 -22.53
CA ALA A 218 36.19 -12.97 -22.51
C ALA A 218 36.08 -13.68 -23.88
N THR A 219 35.18 -13.20 -24.75
CA THR A 219 34.88 -13.85 -26.04
C THR A 219 35.55 -13.15 -27.23
N THR A 220 35.64 -11.81 -27.21
CA THR A 220 36.10 -11.01 -28.36
C THR A 220 37.42 -10.28 -28.12
N GLY A 221 37.91 -10.22 -26.87
CA GLY A 221 39.12 -9.47 -26.51
C GLY A 221 38.98 -7.94 -26.65
N GLN A 222 37.81 -7.43 -27.03
CA GLN A 222 37.52 -6.00 -27.14
C GLN A 222 36.80 -5.49 -25.88
N VAL A 223 37.28 -4.36 -25.37
CA VAL A 223 36.61 -3.61 -24.30
C VAL A 223 35.91 -2.43 -24.96
N ASP A 224 34.64 -2.61 -25.37
CA ASP A 224 33.82 -1.44 -25.66
C ASP A 224 33.34 -0.83 -24.33
N THR A 225 33.47 0.49 -24.22
CA THR A 225 33.27 1.22 -22.96
C THR A 225 31.79 1.31 -22.62
N ALA A 226 31.46 1.01 -21.35
CA ALA A 226 30.08 0.85 -20.91
C ALA A 226 29.24 2.11 -21.16
N ARG A 227 28.14 1.96 -21.90
CA ARG A 227 27.03 2.92 -21.88
C ARG A 227 26.37 2.85 -20.51
N SER A 228 26.36 3.93 -19.76
CA SER A 228 25.60 4.00 -18.51
C SER A 228 24.09 3.93 -18.79
N VAL A 229 23.33 3.39 -17.85
CA VAL A 229 21.85 3.45 -17.87
C VAL A 229 21.42 4.52 -16.86
N PRO A 230 21.15 5.77 -17.29
CA PRO A 230 20.66 6.81 -16.39
C PRO A 230 19.29 6.45 -15.80
N VAL A 231 19.10 6.86 -14.54
CA VAL A 231 17.81 6.77 -13.84
C VAL A 231 17.18 8.15 -13.83
N HIS A 232 15.95 8.24 -14.30
CA HIS A 232 15.13 9.45 -14.29
C HIS A 232 13.88 9.18 -13.48
N ARG A 233 13.40 10.17 -12.75
CA ARG A 233 12.05 10.14 -12.20
C ARG A 233 11.05 10.54 -13.27
N TYR A 234 9.81 10.07 -13.15
CA TYR A 234 8.74 10.47 -14.05
C TYR A 234 8.59 12.01 -14.10
N GLU A 235 8.71 12.71 -12.96
CA GLU A 235 8.64 14.17 -12.94
C GLU A 235 9.69 14.85 -13.83
N THR A 236 10.89 14.26 -13.96
CA THR A 236 11.97 14.77 -14.83
C THR A 236 11.60 14.70 -16.31
N LEU A 237 10.79 13.70 -16.72
CA LEU A 237 10.27 13.65 -18.10
C LEU A 237 9.31 14.81 -18.33
N ILE A 238 8.40 15.07 -17.38
CA ILE A 238 7.40 16.14 -17.46
C ILE A 238 8.03 17.53 -17.51
N GLU A 239 9.08 17.75 -16.73
CA GLU A 239 9.86 18.99 -16.75
C GLU A 239 10.47 19.30 -18.12
N ARG A 240 10.79 18.27 -18.92
CA ARG A 240 11.35 18.43 -20.27
C ARG A 240 10.30 18.71 -21.35
N LEU A 241 9.02 18.44 -21.09
CA LEU A 241 7.97 18.61 -22.08
C LEU A 241 7.60 20.09 -22.26
N GLY A 242 7.52 20.52 -23.51
CA GLY A 242 6.90 21.79 -23.89
C GLY A 242 5.38 21.76 -23.73
N GLN A 243 4.74 22.92 -23.88
CA GLN A 243 3.27 23.03 -23.76
C GLN A 243 2.50 22.12 -24.74
N PRO A 244 2.89 22.00 -26.04
CA PRO A 244 2.21 21.09 -26.96
C PRO A 244 2.32 19.63 -26.53
N GLU A 245 3.52 19.18 -26.12
CA GLU A 245 3.75 17.82 -25.66
C GLU A 245 2.98 17.51 -24.37
N ARG A 246 2.89 18.47 -23.44
CA ARG A 246 2.09 18.31 -22.22
C ARG A 246 0.60 18.14 -22.54
N ALA A 247 0.05 18.98 -23.42
CA ALA A 247 -1.35 18.87 -23.83
C ALA A 247 -1.64 17.52 -24.51
N GLN A 248 -0.70 17.02 -25.32
CA GLN A 248 -0.81 15.69 -25.91
C GLN A 248 -0.78 14.59 -24.85
N LEU A 249 0.13 14.66 -23.87
CA LEU A 249 0.21 13.68 -22.79
C LEU A 249 -1.07 13.68 -21.94
N GLU A 250 -1.61 14.85 -21.60
CA GLU A 250 -2.87 14.97 -20.86
C GLU A 250 -4.04 14.34 -21.62
N ALA A 251 -4.13 14.54 -22.94
CA ALA A 251 -5.16 13.90 -23.76
C ALA A 251 -5.02 12.36 -23.75
N VAL A 252 -3.79 11.84 -23.84
CA VAL A 252 -3.52 10.40 -23.76
C VAL A 252 -3.86 9.85 -22.37
N ALA A 253 -3.46 10.54 -21.30
CA ALA A 253 -3.75 10.14 -19.94
C ALA A 253 -5.27 10.08 -19.67
N ALA A 254 -6.03 11.07 -20.14
CA ALA A 254 -7.49 11.08 -20.06
C ALA A 254 -8.12 9.92 -20.85
N SER A 255 -7.62 9.62 -22.06
CA SER A 255 -8.08 8.48 -22.86
C SER A 255 -7.80 7.14 -22.18
N ILE A 256 -6.61 6.96 -21.60
CA ILE A 256 -6.23 5.76 -20.87
C ILE A 256 -7.09 5.61 -19.60
N ALA A 257 -7.37 6.71 -18.90
CA ALA A 257 -8.18 6.71 -17.69
C ALA A 257 -9.61 6.21 -17.94
N ALA A 258 -10.17 6.49 -19.13
CA ALA A 258 -11.49 6.02 -19.54
C ALA A 258 -11.57 4.51 -19.84
N GLY A 259 -10.42 3.83 -20.03
CA GLY A 259 -10.34 2.39 -20.25
C GLY A 259 -10.34 1.56 -18.96
N ASP A 260 -10.60 0.27 -19.10
CA ASP A 260 -10.70 -0.71 -18.00
C ASP A 260 -9.35 -1.41 -17.71
N LEU A 261 -8.28 -0.61 -17.61
CA LEU A 261 -6.94 -1.09 -17.28
C LEU A 261 -6.66 -0.90 -15.79
N ALA A 262 -5.95 -1.85 -15.19
CA ALA A 262 -5.43 -1.70 -13.84
C ALA A 262 -4.48 -0.48 -13.75
N LEU A 263 -4.44 0.16 -12.57
CA LEU A 263 -3.68 1.40 -12.38
C LEU A 263 -2.18 1.29 -12.72
N PRO A 264 -1.46 0.20 -12.38
CA PRO A 264 -0.06 0.04 -12.79
C PRO A 264 0.12 0.03 -14.31
N GLU A 265 -0.85 -0.53 -15.04
CA GLU A 265 -0.80 -0.56 -16.49
C GLU A 265 -1.09 0.80 -17.12
N LYS A 266 -2.04 1.55 -16.55
CA LYS A 266 -2.28 2.94 -16.92
C LYS A 266 -1.02 3.77 -16.72
N CYS A 267 -0.35 3.62 -15.57
CA CYS A 267 0.92 4.29 -15.30
C CYS A 267 2.01 3.91 -16.30
N ARG A 268 2.16 2.63 -16.64
CA ARG A 268 3.14 2.18 -17.64
C ARG A 268 2.93 2.86 -19.01
N LEU A 269 1.69 2.85 -19.51
CA LEU A 269 1.35 3.43 -20.81
C LEU A 269 1.57 4.95 -20.85
N ILE A 270 1.20 5.65 -19.78
CA ILE A 270 1.43 7.10 -19.67
C ILE A 270 2.93 7.41 -19.58
N THR A 271 3.71 6.63 -18.83
CA THR A 271 5.18 6.77 -18.77
C THR A 271 5.83 6.52 -20.13
N GLU A 272 5.38 5.50 -20.88
CA GLU A 272 5.85 5.23 -22.23
C GLU A 272 5.59 6.42 -23.16
N GLN A 273 4.37 6.98 -23.12
CA GLN A 273 4.04 8.17 -23.90
C GLN A 273 4.86 9.40 -23.48
N ALA A 274 5.07 9.62 -22.19
CA ALA A 274 5.89 10.71 -21.67
C ALA A 274 7.36 10.56 -22.13
N TRP A 275 7.87 9.33 -22.16
CA TRP A 275 9.21 9.02 -22.67
C TRP A 275 9.35 9.41 -24.15
N GLU A 276 8.42 8.99 -25.01
CA GLU A 276 8.45 9.34 -26.44
C GLU A 276 8.41 10.86 -26.65
N LEU A 277 7.54 11.56 -25.91
CA LEU A 277 7.40 13.02 -26.01
C LEU A 277 8.61 13.78 -25.48
N SER A 278 9.34 13.20 -24.52
CA SER A 278 10.57 13.79 -23.96
C SER A 278 11.74 13.81 -24.96
N ARG A 279 11.67 12.98 -26.01
CA ARG A 279 12.73 12.77 -27.01
C ARG A 279 14.08 12.34 -26.41
N LEU A 280 14.07 11.82 -25.19
CA LEU A 280 15.25 11.20 -24.59
C LEU A 280 15.60 9.91 -25.33
N THR A 281 16.89 9.59 -25.39
CA THR A 281 17.40 8.39 -26.04
C THR A 281 17.82 7.35 -25.00
N GLY A 282 17.46 6.09 -25.24
CA GLY A 282 17.88 4.97 -24.39
C GLY A 282 19.38 4.62 -24.54
N PRO A 283 19.90 3.76 -23.65
CA PRO A 283 19.16 3.08 -22.59
C PRO A 283 18.87 3.99 -21.39
N ALA A 284 17.80 3.73 -20.64
CA ALA A 284 17.42 4.48 -19.45
C ALA A 284 16.45 3.70 -18.55
N ILE A 285 16.29 4.15 -17.30
CA ILE A 285 15.24 3.69 -16.39
C ILE A 285 14.44 4.91 -15.96
N VAL A 286 13.12 4.83 -16.03
CA VAL A 286 12.19 5.82 -15.50
C VAL A 286 11.50 5.25 -14.27
N THR A 287 11.68 5.88 -13.12
CA THR A 287 11.09 5.49 -11.84
C THR A 287 9.91 6.37 -11.47
N GLY A 288 9.00 5.80 -10.67
CA GLY A 288 7.82 6.49 -10.17
C GLY A 288 6.90 5.52 -9.44
N PHE A 289 5.63 5.87 -9.30
CA PHE A 289 4.63 5.04 -8.63
C PHE A 289 3.53 4.56 -9.59
N GLY A 290 3.11 3.30 -9.41
CA GLY A 290 2.11 2.63 -10.25
C GLY A 290 0.72 2.51 -9.61
N SER A 291 0.51 3.06 -8.41
CA SER A 291 -0.72 2.88 -7.64
C SER A 291 -0.98 4.08 -6.74
N ILE A 292 -2.18 4.15 -6.16
CA ILE A 292 -2.46 5.03 -5.03
C ILE A 292 -1.51 4.74 -3.84
N PRO A 293 -1.13 5.77 -3.06
CA PRO A 293 -0.40 5.58 -1.82
C PRO A 293 -1.36 5.21 -0.68
N TYR A 294 -0.90 4.31 0.18
CA TYR A 294 -1.41 4.12 1.53
C TYR A 294 -0.34 4.69 2.45
N LEU A 295 -0.61 5.77 3.16
CA LEU A 295 0.39 6.36 4.07
C LEU A 295 0.40 5.59 5.39
N PRO A 296 1.57 5.42 6.02
CA PRO A 296 1.61 4.88 7.37
C PRO A 296 0.95 5.87 8.33
N THR A 297 0.23 5.34 9.32
CA THR A 297 -0.40 6.18 10.36
C THR A 297 0.08 5.78 11.74
N ASN A 298 0.19 6.77 12.61
CA ASN A 298 0.59 6.58 14.00
C ASN A 298 -0.24 7.50 14.88
N LEU A 299 -0.59 7.06 16.09
CA LEU A 299 -1.14 7.99 17.09
C LEU A 299 -0.10 9.05 17.47
N SER A 300 -0.45 10.32 17.30
CA SER A 300 0.38 11.44 17.72
C SER A 300 0.43 11.61 19.25
N GLU A 301 1.20 12.59 19.71
CA GLU A 301 1.24 13.00 21.12
C GLU A 301 0.17 14.07 21.46
N LEU A 302 -0.73 14.38 20.52
CA LEU A 302 -1.84 15.29 20.77
C LEU A 302 -2.82 14.67 21.78
N PRO A 303 -3.57 15.49 22.57
CA PRO A 303 -4.39 14.99 23.66
C PRO A 303 -5.38 13.88 23.28
N ALA A 304 -6.03 13.99 22.12
CA ALA A 304 -6.98 12.98 21.63
C ALA A 304 -6.30 11.63 21.32
N ALA A 305 -5.16 11.68 20.61
CA ALA A 305 -4.37 10.50 20.27
C ALA A 305 -3.73 9.83 21.50
N ALA A 306 -3.21 10.64 22.44
CA ALA A 306 -2.68 10.15 23.71
C ALA A 306 -3.77 9.47 24.56
N ARG A 307 -4.98 10.04 24.59
CA ARG A 307 -6.15 9.43 25.26
C ARG A 307 -6.55 8.12 24.60
N LEU A 308 -6.57 8.05 23.27
CA LEU A 308 -6.86 6.82 22.52
C LEU A 308 -5.84 5.73 22.80
N ARG A 309 -4.54 6.07 22.80
CA ARG A 309 -3.45 5.16 23.17
C ARG A 309 -3.65 4.61 24.57
N ALA A 310 -3.92 5.48 25.55
CA ALA A 310 -4.13 5.08 26.93
C ALA A 310 -5.34 4.15 27.07
N ALA A 311 -6.47 4.50 26.45
CA ALA A 311 -7.67 3.67 26.44
C ALA A 311 -7.41 2.29 25.85
N ALA A 312 -6.76 2.21 24.68
CA ALA A 312 -6.40 0.96 24.02
C ALA A 312 -5.51 0.06 24.90
N VAL A 313 -4.43 0.62 25.45
CA VAL A 313 -3.48 -0.13 26.31
C VAL A 313 -4.16 -0.62 27.59
N THR A 314 -4.98 0.22 28.23
CA THR A 314 -5.72 -0.20 29.42
C THR A 314 -6.72 -1.30 29.11
N VAL A 315 -7.50 -1.19 28.03
CA VAL A 315 -8.47 -2.22 27.63
C VAL A 315 -7.77 -3.53 27.31
N ALA A 316 -6.65 -3.51 26.58
CA ALA A 316 -5.86 -4.71 26.31
C ALA A 316 -5.36 -5.38 27.61
N ALA A 317 -4.82 -4.59 28.54
CA ALA A 317 -4.32 -5.10 29.82
C ALA A 317 -5.43 -5.70 30.71
N GLU A 318 -6.65 -5.15 30.65
CA GLU A 318 -7.81 -5.62 31.41
C GLU A 318 -8.54 -6.81 30.73
N ALA A 319 -8.26 -7.10 29.45
CA ALA A 319 -9.03 -8.03 28.63
C ALA A 319 -9.09 -9.45 29.19
N MET A 320 -7.96 -9.98 29.71
CA MET A 320 -7.94 -11.32 30.30
C MET A 320 -8.84 -11.40 31.53
N ALA A 321 -8.76 -10.40 32.42
CA ALA A 321 -9.50 -10.41 33.67
C ALA A 321 -11.01 -10.18 33.46
N ARG A 322 -11.39 -9.37 32.46
CA ARG A 322 -12.79 -9.03 32.17
C ARG A 322 -13.48 -10.01 31.23
N HIS A 323 -12.76 -10.50 30.23
CA HIS A 323 -13.34 -11.20 29.08
C HIS A 323 -12.74 -12.59 28.83
N GLY A 324 -11.80 -13.05 29.68
CA GLY A 324 -11.19 -14.38 29.58
C GLY A 324 -10.31 -14.57 28.34
N SER A 325 -9.96 -13.50 27.62
CA SER A 325 -9.10 -13.55 26.44
C SER A 325 -7.91 -12.61 26.60
N ALA A 326 -6.71 -13.13 26.37
CA ALA A 326 -5.52 -12.29 26.21
C ALA A 326 -5.69 -11.41 24.96
N VAL A 327 -5.34 -10.13 25.09
CA VAL A 327 -5.29 -9.17 23.98
C VAL A 327 -4.00 -8.39 24.11
N GLY A 328 -3.25 -8.30 23.02
CA GLY A 328 -2.01 -7.51 22.96
C GLY A 328 -2.23 -6.12 22.39
N CYS A 329 -1.20 -5.28 22.49
CA CYS A 329 -1.07 -4.10 21.62
C CYS A 329 0.13 -4.30 20.71
N THR A 330 0.03 -3.81 19.48
CA THR A 330 1.15 -3.69 18.55
C THR A 330 1.22 -2.27 18.01
N ASP A 331 2.40 -1.86 17.59
CA ASP A 331 2.59 -0.52 17.04
C ASP A 331 1.87 -0.36 15.70
N TYR A 332 1.79 -1.42 14.89
CA TYR A 332 1.29 -1.34 13.52
C TYR A 332 0.45 -2.55 13.11
N PHE A 333 -0.63 -2.27 12.39
CA PHE A 333 -1.35 -3.21 11.55
C PHE A 333 -0.48 -3.55 10.33
N ALA A 334 -0.29 -4.83 10.04
CA ALA A 334 0.70 -5.32 9.05
C ALA A 334 0.17 -5.46 7.61
N GLY A 335 -1.00 -4.89 7.31
CA GLY A 335 -1.63 -4.91 5.98
C GLY A 335 -1.92 -3.51 5.44
N ILE A 336 -2.41 -3.44 4.20
CA ILE A 336 -3.08 -2.22 3.72
C ILE A 336 -4.37 -2.04 4.52
N SER A 337 -4.73 -0.80 4.81
CA SER A 337 -5.91 -0.49 5.60
C SER A 337 -6.44 0.90 5.28
N ASP A 338 -7.75 1.05 5.40
CA ASP A 338 -8.44 2.34 5.30
C ASP A 338 -7.99 3.34 6.39
N MET A 339 -7.30 2.85 7.43
CA MET A 339 -6.55 3.71 8.36
C MET A 339 -5.65 4.71 7.62
N SER A 340 -5.07 4.37 6.48
CA SER A 340 -4.23 5.30 5.69
C SER A 340 -4.95 6.55 5.18
N PHE A 341 -6.29 6.57 5.19
CA PHE A 341 -7.10 7.74 4.80
C PHE A 341 -7.79 8.42 5.99
N LEU A 342 -8.00 7.69 7.08
CA LEU A 342 -8.67 8.20 8.28
C LEU A 342 -7.68 8.67 9.35
N GLY A 343 -6.58 7.93 9.52
CA GLY A 343 -5.56 8.11 10.53
C GLY A 343 -4.72 9.36 10.36
N GLU A 344 -3.97 9.69 11.40
CA GLU A 344 -3.00 10.80 11.40
C GLU A 344 -1.80 10.45 10.51
N ALA A 345 -1.60 11.26 9.46
CA ALA A 345 -0.45 11.16 8.56
C ALA A 345 -0.06 12.54 8.00
N GLU A 346 1.19 12.67 7.56
CA GLU A 346 1.70 13.92 7.03
C GLU A 346 1.31 14.10 5.55
N GLU A 347 0.26 14.90 5.27
CA GLU A 347 -0.22 15.13 3.89
C GLU A 347 0.86 15.68 2.94
N SER A 348 1.86 16.42 3.45
CA SER A 348 2.99 16.96 2.67
C SER A 348 3.76 15.86 1.92
N SER A 349 3.76 14.63 2.44
CA SER A 349 4.40 13.46 1.84
C SER A 349 3.75 13.04 0.51
N LEU A 350 2.55 13.53 0.19
CA LEU A 350 1.83 13.17 -1.04
C LEU A 350 2.35 13.93 -2.26
N ASP A 351 3.04 15.06 -2.11
CA ASP A 351 3.48 15.88 -3.24
C ASP A 351 4.48 15.15 -4.14
N ILE A 352 5.41 14.38 -3.56
CA ILE A 352 6.36 13.57 -4.33
C ILE A 352 5.66 12.40 -5.01
N VAL A 353 4.63 11.82 -4.37
CA VAL A 353 3.83 10.75 -4.94
C VAL A 353 3.04 11.26 -6.13
N ALA A 354 2.39 12.41 -5.98
CA ALA A 354 1.61 13.06 -7.02
C ALA A 354 2.44 13.37 -8.26
N ARG A 355 3.63 13.97 -8.08
CA ARG A 355 4.54 14.31 -9.18
C ARG A 355 5.11 13.09 -9.90
N ASN A 356 5.20 11.95 -9.22
CA ASN A 356 5.80 10.72 -9.75
C ASN A 356 4.79 9.60 -10.01
N THR A 357 3.48 9.89 -9.98
CA THR A 357 2.43 8.95 -10.39
C THR A 357 1.85 9.41 -11.72
N PRO A 358 2.14 8.73 -12.85
CA PRO A 358 1.71 9.18 -14.16
C PRO A 358 0.19 9.37 -14.29
N ALA A 359 -0.58 8.48 -13.66
CA ALA A 359 -2.04 8.48 -13.71
C ALA A 359 -2.72 9.29 -12.58
N TRP A 360 -1.99 10.18 -11.89
CA TRP A 360 -2.46 10.89 -10.70
C TRP A 360 -3.75 11.70 -10.92
N LYS A 361 -3.77 12.52 -11.99
CA LYS A 361 -4.86 13.45 -12.28
C LYS A 361 -6.14 12.72 -12.67
N ASP A 362 -6.08 11.88 -13.71
CA ASP A 362 -7.28 11.36 -14.37
C ASP A 362 -7.76 10.01 -13.83
N SER A 363 -6.86 9.18 -13.28
CA SER A 363 -7.21 7.85 -12.74
C SER A 363 -7.25 7.83 -11.21
N VAL A 364 -6.21 8.32 -10.53
CA VAL A 364 -6.19 8.36 -9.07
C VAL A 364 -7.20 9.39 -8.54
N ARG A 365 -7.26 10.57 -9.16
CA ARG A 365 -8.17 11.67 -8.81
C ARG A 365 -8.05 12.06 -7.33
N TRP A 366 -6.82 12.23 -6.86
CA TRP A 366 -6.56 12.66 -5.50
C TRP A 366 -6.99 14.12 -5.30
N PRO A 367 -7.73 14.47 -4.24
CA PRO A 367 -8.14 15.85 -4.01
C PRO A 367 -6.92 16.71 -3.63
N PRO A 368 -6.89 18.00 -4.01
CA PRO A 368 -5.75 18.86 -3.73
C PRO A 368 -5.62 19.31 -2.26
N ARG A 369 -6.67 19.11 -1.44
CA ARG A 369 -6.73 19.46 -0.02
C ARG A 369 -7.69 18.52 0.71
N ARG A 370 -7.51 18.36 2.03
CA ARG A 370 -8.38 17.54 2.89
C ARG A 370 -8.54 16.12 2.33
N ALA A 371 -7.41 15.52 1.97
CA ALA A 371 -7.41 14.20 1.38
C ALA A 371 -7.52 13.10 2.44
N LEU A 372 -7.03 13.41 3.64
CA LEU A 372 -7.06 12.55 4.81
C LEU A 372 -8.00 13.16 5.86
N ALA A 373 -8.67 12.32 6.64
CA ALA A 373 -9.47 12.80 7.76
C ALA A 373 -8.59 13.28 8.92
N ASN A 374 -7.38 12.71 9.07
CA ASN A 374 -6.41 13.02 10.14
C ASN A 374 -7.03 12.96 11.54
N ILE A 375 -7.72 11.85 11.83
CA ILE A 375 -8.31 11.54 13.12
C ILE A 375 -7.47 10.44 13.77
N PRO A 376 -7.17 10.51 15.09
CA PRO A 376 -6.48 9.43 15.79
C PRO A 376 -7.21 8.10 15.57
N THR A 377 -6.52 7.12 14.98
CA THR A 377 -7.16 5.86 14.54
C THR A 377 -6.35 4.67 15.03
N ILE A 378 -7.06 3.65 15.55
CA ILE A 378 -6.50 2.33 15.89
C ILE A 378 -7.20 1.23 15.09
N ASN A 379 -6.61 0.04 15.01
CA ASN A 379 -7.26 -1.15 14.48
C ASN A 379 -7.53 -2.19 15.57
N ILE A 380 -8.72 -2.78 15.58
CA ILE A 380 -9.05 -3.98 16.35
C ILE A 380 -10.11 -4.78 15.59
N GLY A 381 -9.81 -6.01 15.19
CA GLY A 381 -10.75 -6.81 14.42
C GLY A 381 -10.90 -8.22 14.93
N PRO A 382 -11.65 -9.06 14.21
CA PRO A 382 -11.83 -10.45 14.57
C PRO A 382 -10.54 -11.25 14.39
N TRP A 383 -10.51 -12.42 15.02
CA TRP A 383 -9.42 -13.38 14.85
C TRP A 383 -9.96 -14.71 14.32
N GLY A 384 -9.14 -15.38 13.54
CA GLY A 384 -9.39 -16.70 12.97
C GLY A 384 -8.16 -17.14 12.18
N ARG A 385 -8.33 -18.16 11.35
CA ARG A 385 -7.23 -18.79 10.61
C ARG A 385 -7.49 -18.77 9.11
N ASP A 386 -6.42 -18.96 8.35
CA ASP A 386 -6.45 -19.15 6.91
C ASP A 386 -7.02 -17.91 6.18
N TYR A 387 -6.62 -16.72 6.67
CA TYR A 387 -6.98 -15.39 6.17
C TYR A 387 -6.79 -15.30 4.65
N HIS A 388 -7.81 -14.77 3.94
CA HIS A 388 -7.84 -14.65 2.47
C HIS A 388 -7.74 -15.95 1.65
N THR A 389 -7.76 -17.12 2.29
CA THR A 389 -7.72 -18.41 1.59
C THR A 389 -9.10 -19.06 1.48
N PRO A 390 -9.27 -20.10 0.64
CA PRO A 390 -10.52 -20.89 0.61
C PRO A 390 -10.88 -21.59 1.93
N LEU A 391 -9.97 -21.68 2.90
CA LEU A 391 -10.18 -22.32 4.20
C LEU A 391 -10.40 -21.32 5.34
N GLU A 392 -10.66 -20.05 5.01
CA GLU A 392 -10.91 -18.98 5.97
C GLU A 392 -11.98 -19.39 7.00
N ARG A 393 -11.64 -19.20 8.28
CA ARG A 393 -12.55 -19.48 9.40
C ARG A 393 -12.33 -18.54 10.57
N LEU A 394 -13.43 -18.04 11.11
CA LEU A 394 -13.52 -17.09 12.22
C LEU A 394 -13.58 -17.83 13.56
N HIS A 395 -12.84 -17.39 14.57
CA HIS A 395 -13.04 -17.89 15.94
C HIS A 395 -14.27 -17.23 16.58
N VAL A 396 -15.32 -18.01 16.79
CA VAL A 396 -16.68 -17.56 17.17
C VAL A 396 -16.69 -16.80 18.50
N GLY A 397 -16.13 -17.38 19.57
CA GLY A 397 -16.16 -16.77 20.91
C GLY A 397 -15.47 -15.40 20.93
N TYR A 398 -14.25 -15.30 20.40
CA TYR A 398 -13.56 -14.02 20.27
C TYR A 398 -14.35 -13.00 19.43
N ALA A 399 -14.87 -13.39 18.26
CA ALA A 399 -15.50 -12.46 17.34
C ALA A 399 -16.86 -11.94 17.82
N PHE A 400 -17.68 -12.77 18.46
CA PHE A 400 -19.06 -12.43 18.81
C PHE A 400 -19.24 -12.09 20.29
N GLU A 401 -18.33 -12.50 21.17
CA GLU A 401 -18.44 -12.23 22.61
C GLU A 401 -17.38 -11.22 23.06
N VAL A 402 -16.11 -11.42 22.71
CA VAL A 402 -14.99 -10.61 23.22
C VAL A 402 -14.84 -9.29 22.45
N LEU A 403 -14.72 -9.34 21.12
CA LEU A 403 -14.44 -8.17 20.28
C LEU A 403 -15.46 -7.03 20.48
N PRO A 404 -16.79 -7.25 20.49
CA PRO A 404 -17.75 -6.18 20.74
C PRO A 404 -17.54 -5.53 22.12
N GLN A 405 -17.19 -6.30 23.15
CA GLN A 405 -16.93 -5.74 24.48
C GLN A 405 -15.64 -4.91 24.53
N LEU A 406 -14.59 -5.32 23.82
CA LEU A 406 -13.35 -4.54 23.71
C LEU A 406 -13.62 -3.19 23.03
N VAL A 407 -14.32 -3.20 21.89
CA VAL A 407 -14.70 -1.96 21.17
C VAL A 407 -15.55 -1.07 22.07
N ARG A 408 -16.55 -1.64 22.77
CA ARG A 408 -17.39 -0.92 23.73
C ARG A 408 -16.59 -0.30 24.88
N ASP A 409 -15.68 -1.06 25.49
CA ASP A 409 -14.85 -0.59 26.61
C ASP A 409 -13.94 0.57 26.16
N ILE A 410 -13.39 0.53 24.94
CA ILE A 410 -12.62 1.64 24.36
C ILE A 410 -13.51 2.87 24.17
N CYS A 411 -14.66 2.73 23.49
CA CYS A 411 -15.61 3.82 23.28
C CYS A 411 -16.02 4.48 24.60
N ARG A 412 -16.30 3.70 25.64
CA ARG A 412 -16.66 4.23 26.96
C ARG A 412 -15.54 5.02 27.64
N LYS A 413 -14.30 4.54 27.58
CA LYS A 413 -13.15 5.29 28.13
C LYS A 413 -12.88 6.59 27.35
N LEU A 414 -13.28 6.65 26.08
CA LEU A 414 -13.15 7.83 25.21
C LEU A 414 -14.30 8.83 25.30
N LEU A 415 -15.50 8.39 25.65
CA LEU A 415 -16.67 9.28 25.72
C LEU A 415 -17.03 9.65 27.16
N GLY A 416 -16.65 8.83 28.14
CA GLY A 416 -16.88 9.04 29.56
C GLY A 416 -15.75 9.78 30.29
#